data_AF-A0AAU6V851-F1
#
_entry.id   AF-A0AAU6V851-F1
#
_cell.length_a   1.000
_cell.length_b   1.000
_cell.length_c   1.000
_cell.angle_alpha   90.00
_cell.angle_beta   90.00
_cell.angle_gamma   90.00
#
_symmetry.space_group_name_H-M   'P 1'
#
loop_
_entity.id
_entity.type
_entity.pdbx_description
1 polymer ?
#
loop_
_entity_poly.entity_id
_entity_poly.type
_entity_poly.pdbx_seq_one_letter_code
_entity_poly.pdbx_strand_id
1 'polypeptide(L)'
;MINYFKEEKARTAVSNKEINQATGTQMASHWFTASQWQLPNAEQYQKLQALFTQKALERDYDTLETEFVALQRQYQGLAQEFDDLKAQYQHLRRPLGNPQIIPFLFNSVDTHGVD
;
A
#
# COMPACT_ATOMS: atom_id res chain seq x y z
N MET A 1 13.14 -2.26 -30.12
CA MET A 1 12.85 -0.80 -30.07
C MET A 1 11.36 -0.50 -30.23
N ILE A 2 10.64 -1.05 -31.22
CA ILE A 2 9.18 -0.84 -31.40
C ILE A 2 8.32 -1.46 -30.29
N ASN A 3 8.65 -2.67 -29.83
CA ASN A 3 7.91 -3.32 -28.74
C ASN A 3 7.97 -2.52 -27.44
N TYR A 4 9.15 -1.99 -27.10
CA TYR A 4 9.34 -1.12 -25.94
C TYR A 4 8.35 0.05 -25.93
N PHE A 5 8.13 0.75 -27.05
CA PHE A 5 7.17 1.87 -27.10
C PHE A 5 5.73 1.44 -26.88
N LYS A 6 5.34 0.31 -27.45
CA LYS A 6 3.98 -0.23 -27.29
C LYS A 6 3.76 -0.70 -25.85
N GLU A 7 4.74 -1.37 -25.28
CA GLU A 7 4.74 -1.86 -23.91
C GLU A 7 4.72 -0.71 -22.90
N GLU A 8 5.56 0.31 -23.08
CA GLU A 8 5.59 1.48 -22.18
C GLU A 8 4.31 2.30 -22.28
N LYS A 9 3.75 2.49 -23.48
CA LYS A 9 2.44 3.13 -23.64
C LYS A 9 1.34 2.35 -22.92
N ALA A 10 1.37 1.01 -23.01
CA ALA A 10 0.41 0.16 -22.31
C ALA A 10 0.60 0.22 -20.78
N ARG A 11 1.84 0.18 -20.31
CA ARG A 11 2.22 0.26 -18.89
C ARG A 11 1.80 1.58 -18.25
N THR A 12 2.02 2.68 -18.96
CA THR A 12 1.73 4.05 -18.48
C THR A 12 0.31 4.51 -18.77
N ALA A 13 -0.49 3.70 -19.48
CA ALA A 13 -1.85 4.01 -19.91
C ALA A 13 -1.99 5.37 -20.64
N VAL A 14 -0.92 5.85 -21.26
CA VAL A 14 -0.87 7.16 -21.92
C VAL A 14 -1.74 7.17 -23.17
N SER A 15 -2.58 8.20 -23.31
CA SER A 15 -3.49 8.35 -24.45
C SER A 15 -2.77 8.90 -25.69
N ASN A 16 -3.37 8.70 -26.88
CA ASN A 16 -2.88 9.32 -28.11
C ASN A 16 -2.97 10.85 -28.07
N LYS A 17 -3.92 11.39 -27.30
CA LYS A 17 -4.08 12.83 -27.10
C LYS A 17 -2.89 13.42 -26.35
N GLU A 18 -2.47 12.79 -25.26
CA GLU A 18 -1.31 13.23 -24.48
C GLU A 18 -0.01 13.14 -25.29
N ILE A 19 0.15 12.09 -26.09
CA ILE A 19 1.31 11.96 -27.00
C ILE A 19 1.33 13.09 -28.03
N ASN A 20 0.17 13.38 -28.63
CA ASN A 20 0.06 14.44 -29.61
C ASN A 20 0.35 15.82 -28.99
N GLN A 21 -0.11 16.05 -27.76
CA GLN A 21 0.18 17.26 -27.00
C GLN A 21 1.67 17.38 -26.66
N ALA A 22 2.29 16.32 -26.16
CA ALA A 22 3.70 16.31 -25.78
C ALA A 22 4.64 16.48 -26.99
N THR A 23 4.31 15.86 -28.13
CA THR A 23 5.13 15.94 -29.34
C THR A 23 4.81 17.14 -30.23
N GLY A 24 3.66 17.79 -30.03
CA GLY A 24 3.16 18.86 -30.91
C GLY A 24 2.71 18.37 -32.29
N THR A 25 2.39 17.07 -32.43
CA THR A 25 2.03 16.45 -33.71
C THR A 25 0.71 15.69 -33.61
N GLN A 26 0.15 15.25 -34.73
CA GLN A 26 -0.99 14.33 -34.76
C GLN A 26 -0.59 12.90 -35.16
N MET A 27 0.68 12.54 -34.93
CA MET A 27 1.28 11.31 -35.44
C MET A 27 1.13 10.10 -34.50
N ALA A 28 0.52 10.26 -33.32
CA ALA A 28 0.34 9.15 -32.39
C ALA A 28 -0.41 7.96 -33.01
N SER A 29 -1.44 8.20 -33.83
CA SER A 29 -2.17 7.15 -34.53
C SER A 29 -1.28 6.38 -35.52
N HIS A 30 -0.38 7.07 -36.22
CA HIS A 30 0.55 6.46 -37.17
C HIS A 30 1.69 5.70 -36.49
N TRP A 31 2.13 6.16 -35.31
CA TRP A 31 3.20 5.51 -34.55
C TRP A 31 2.72 4.30 -33.75
N PHE A 32 1.46 4.26 -33.30
CA PHE A 32 0.99 3.22 -32.38
C PHE A 32 -0.08 2.29 -32.99
N THR A 33 -0.29 2.32 -34.30
CA THR A 33 -1.14 1.34 -35.02
C THR A 33 -0.39 0.06 -35.38
N ALA A 34 -1.14 -1.00 -35.71
CA ALA A 34 -0.59 -2.30 -36.09
C ALA A 34 0.35 -2.23 -37.31
N SER A 35 0.05 -1.33 -38.26
CA SER A 35 0.75 -1.22 -39.54
C SER A 35 1.81 -0.12 -39.60
N GLN A 36 2.18 0.46 -38.45
CA GLN A 36 3.18 1.53 -38.23
C GLN A 36 3.92 2.02 -39.49
N TRP A 37 3.37 3.06 -40.14
CA TRP A 37 3.87 3.54 -41.44
C TRP A 37 5.03 4.55 -41.32
N GLN A 38 5.30 5.07 -40.13
CA GLN A 38 6.34 6.08 -39.91
C GLN A 38 6.89 5.99 -38.48
N LEU A 39 8.19 6.25 -38.30
CA LEU A 39 8.82 6.31 -36.98
C LEU A 39 8.93 7.77 -36.50
N PRO A 40 8.87 8.03 -35.18
CA PRO A 40 9.21 9.33 -34.62
C PRO A 40 10.67 9.67 -34.90
N ASN A 41 10.97 10.95 -35.11
CA ASN A 41 12.35 11.43 -35.15
C ASN A 41 12.95 11.49 -33.73
N ALA A 42 14.25 11.81 -33.63
CA ALA A 42 14.95 11.83 -32.35
C ALA A 42 14.36 12.80 -31.31
N GLU A 43 13.91 13.98 -31.73
CA GLU A 43 13.31 14.97 -30.83
C GLU A 43 11.94 14.50 -30.30
N GLN A 44 11.11 13.95 -31.18
CA GLN A 44 9.81 13.38 -30.82
C GLN A 44 9.97 12.19 -29.88
N TYR A 45 10.99 11.37 -30.12
CA TYR A 45 11.36 10.24 -29.28
C TYR A 45 11.73 10.68 -27.86
N GLN A 46 12.55 11.73 -27.71
CA GLN A 46 12.91 12.29 -26.41
C GLN A 46 11.68 12.81 -25.65
N LYS A 47 10.77 13.50 -26.34
CA LYS A 47 9.51 13.98 -25.75
C LYS A 47 8.62 12.82 -25.29
N LEU A 48 8.55 11.74 -26.07
CA LEU A 48 7.83 10.52 -25.67
C LEU A 48 8.45 9.85 -24.44
N GLN A 49 9.78 9.75 -24.38
CA GLN A 49 10.47 9.17 -23.22
C GLN A 49 10.22 9.97 -21.95
N ALA A 50 10.29 11.31 -22.03
CA ALA A 50 9.99 12.19 -20.90
C ALA A 50 8.54 11.99 -20.42
N LEU A 51 7.58 11.93 -21.35
CA LEU A 51 6.17 11.70 -21.03
C LEU A 51 5.94 10.35 -20.34
N PHE A 52 6.51 9.27 -20.85
CA PHE A 52 6.37 7.94 -20.24
C PHE A 52 7.02 7.88 -18.86
N THR A 53 8.20 8.48 -18.70
CA THR A 53 8.88 8.53 -17.40
C THR A 53 8.05 9.27 -16.36
N GLN A 54 7.51 10.44 -16.73
CA GLN A 54 6.66 11.22 -15.84
C GLN A 54 5.42 10.42 -15.41
N LYS A 55 4.74 9.77 -16.36
CA LYS A 55 3.51 9.01 -16.09
C LYS A 55 3.75 7.75 -15.25
N ALA A 56 4.89 7.10 -15.45
CA ALA A 56 5.30 5.99 -14.60
C ALA A 56 5.49 6.46 -13.16
N LEU A 57 6.20 7.59 -12.96
CA LEU A 57 6.43 8.16 -11.63
C LEU A 57 5.14 8.60 -10.93
N GLU A 58 4.22 9.25 -11.64
CA GLU A 58 2.90 9.65 -11.10
C GLU A 58 2.14 8.42 -10.57
N ARG A 59 2.11 7.34 -11.35
CA ARG A 59 1.39 6.12 -11.00
C ARG A 59 2.05 5.34 -9.86
N ASP A 60 3.38 5.33 -9.81
CA ASP A 60 4.14 4.73 -8.71
C ASP A 60 3.88 5.49 -7.40
N TYR A 61 3.78 6.82 -7.47
CA TYR A 61 3.44 7.66 -6.32
C TYR A 61 2.03 7.38 -5.79
N ASP A 62 1.02 7.32 -6.65
CA ASP A 62 -0.37 7.00 -6.24
C ASP A 62 -0.47 5.63 -5.56
N THR A 63 0.30 4.65 -6.08
CA THR A 63 0.37 3.30 -5.52
C THR A 63 1.01 3.32 -4.13
N LEU A 64 2.15 4.02 -4.00
CA LEU A 64 2.85 4.17 -2.73
C LEU A 64 2.00 4.89 -1.68
N GLU A 65 1.28 5.95 -2.07
CA GLU A 65 0.38 6.67 -1.17
C GLU A 65 -0.75 5.76 -0.65
N THR A 66 -1.32 4.95 -1.53
CA THR A 66 -2.37 3.99 -1.16
C THR A 66 -1.84 2.94 -0.17
N GLU A 67 -0.66 2.38 -0.43
CA GLU A 67 -0.01 1.42 0.47
C GLU A 67 0.32 2.04 1.82
N PHE A 68 0.82 3.28 1.83
CA PHE A 68 1.11 4.02 3.04
C PHE A 68 -0.15 4.23 3.90
N VAL A 69 -1.26 4.66 3.29
CA VAL A 69 -2.54 4.84 3.99
C VAL A 69 -3.07 3.52 4.55
N ALA A 70 -2.94 2.42 3.79
CA ALA A 70 -3.35 1.10 4.25
C ALA A 70 -2.53 0.65 5.47
N LEU A 71 -1.20 0.83 5.42
CA LEU A 71 -0.30 0.49 6.51
C LEU A 71 -0.58 1.33 7.76
N GLN A 72 -0.83 2.63 7.59
CA GLN A 72 -1.17 3.53 8.70
C GLN A 72 -2.45 3.07 9.42
N ARG A 73 -3.46 2.61 8.68
CA ARG A 73 -4.70 2.08 9.27
C ARG A 73 -4.44 0.79 10.05
N GLN A 74 -3.62 -0.11 9.52
CA GLN A 74 -3.26 -1.35 10.21
C GLN A 74 -2.52 -1.07 11.52
N TYR A 75 -1.56 -0.15 11.48
CA TYR A 75 -0.83 0.27 12.68
C TYR A 75 -1.77 0.85 13.75
N GLN A 76 -2.71 1.70 13.35
CA GLN A 76 -3.71 2.26 14.28
C GLN A 76 -4.58 1.17 14.92
N GLY A 77 -5.03 0.18 14.14
CA GLY A 77 -5.78 -0.96 14.68
C GLY A 77 -4.96 -1.77 15.68
N LEU A 78 -3.70 -2.07 15.35
CA LEU A 78 -2.80 -2.81 16.24
C LEU A 78 -2.50 -2.05 17.53
N ALA A 79 -2.36 -0.72 17.47
CA ALA A 79 -2.15 0.12 18.64
C ALA A 79 -3.37 0.07 19.58
N GLN A 80 -4.59 0.08 19.03
CA GLN A 80 -5.81 -0.06 19.82
C GLN A 80 -5.90 -1.43 20.47
N GLU A 81 -5.65 -2.51 19.73
CA GLU A 81 -5.63 -3.87 20.28
C GLU A 81 -4.59 -4.02 21.41
N PHE A 82 -3.42 -3.40 21.24
CA PHE A 82 -2.39 -3.38 22.27
C PHE A 82 -2.85 -2.65 23.54
N ASP A 83 -3.48 -1.48 23.40
CA ASP A 83 -4.00 -0.72 24.54
C ASP A 83 -5.11 -1.49 25.27
N ASP A 84 -6.00 -2.15 24.54
CA ASP A 84 -7.05 -3.01 25.09
C ASP A 84 -6.46 -4.20 25.84
N LEU A 85 -5.46 -4.87 25.26
CA LEU A 85 -4.79 -6.00 25.90
C LEU A 85 -4.04 -5.57 27.17
N LYS A 86 -3.40 -4.41 27.13
CA LYS A 86 -2.72 -3.80 28.29
C LYS A 86 -3.72 -3.47 29.40
N ALA A 87 -4.89 -2.94 29.07
CA ALA A 87 -5.95 -2.67 30.03
C ALA A 87 -6.48 -3.97 30.67
N GLN A 88 -6.72 -5.00 29.87
CA GLN A 88 -7.14 -6.33 30.36
C GLN A 88 -6.09 -6.92 31.30
N TYR A 89 -4.81 -6.89 30.92
CA TYR A 89 -3.71 -7.37 31.76
C TYR A 89 -3.64 -6.63 33.10
N GLN A 90 -3.77 -5.30 33.10
CA GLN A 90 -3.79 -4.51 34.33
C GLN A 90 -4.97 -4.89 35.24
N HIS A 91 -6.15 -5.13 34.66
CA HIS A 91 -7.33 -5.56 35.40
C HIS A 91 -7.12 -6.92 36.08
N LEU A 92 -6.55 -7.89 35.36
CA LEU A 92 -6.22 -9.23 35.87
C LEU A 92 -5.16 -9.20 36.98
N ARG A 93 -4.22 -8.25 36.93
CA ARG A 93 -3.14 -8.15 37.94
C ARG A 93 -3.57 -7.41 39.21
N ARG A 94 -4.62 -6.58 39.16
CA ARG A 94 -5.14 -5.82 40.30
C ARG A 94 -5.53 -6.68 41.52
N PRO A 95 -6.23 -7.82 41.39
CA PRO A 95 -6.53 -8.70 42.53
C PRO A 95 -5.29 -9.40 43.12
N LEU A 96 -4.24 -9.63 42.31
CA LEU A 96 -2.99 -10.27 42.76
C LEU A 96 -2.02 -9.31 43.45
N GLY A 97 -2.18 -8.00 43.24
CA GLY A 97 -1.35 -6.95 43.84
C GLY A 97 -1.87 -6.41 45.17
N ASN A 98 -3.05 -6.83 45.63
CA ASN A 98 -3.59 -6.44 46.92
C ASN A 98 -3.30 -7.54 47.97
N PRO A 99 -2.31 -7.35 48.86
CA PRO A 99 -1.98 -8.35 49.88
C PRO A 99 -3.14 -8.66 50.84
N GLN A 100 -4.19 -7.84 50.87
CA GLN A 100 -5.39 -8.07 51.68
C GLN A 100 -6.35 -9.14 51.13
N ILE A 101 -6.21 -9.57 49.86
CA ILE A 101 -7.11 -10.56 49.22
C ILE A 101 -6.48 -11.97 49.13
N ILE A 102 -5.16 -12.08 49.34
CA ILE A 102 -4.44 -13.37 49.35
C ILE A 102 -4.86 -14.34 50.49
N PRO A 103 -5.35 -13.92 51.68
CA PRO A 103 -5.70 -14.90 52.72
C PRO A 103 -6.96 -15.75 52.42
N PHE A 104 -7.79 -15.36 51.44
CA PHE A 104 -9.09 -16.02 51.21
C PHE A 104 -9.07 -17.13 50.16
N LEU A 105 -8.00 -17.28 49.38
CA LEU A 105 -7.93 -18.29 48.33
C LEU A 105 -7.17 -19.58 48.73
N PHE A 106 -6.57 -19.61 49.93
CA PHE A 106 -5.78 -20.76 50.40
C PHE A 106 -6.44 -21.63 51.49
N ASN A 107 -7.66 -21.33 51.94
CA ASN A 107 -8.32 -22.04 53.05
C ASN A 107 -9.57 -22.86 52.65
N SER A 108 -9.59 -23.49 51.47
CA SER A 108 -10.67 -24.43 51.13
C SER A 108 -10.18 -25.68 50.41
N VAL A 109 -9.02 -26.21 50.82
CA VAL A 109 -8.63 -27.57 50.45
C VAL A 109 -8.19 -28.30 51.71
N ASP A 110 -9.04 -29.27 52.07
CA ASP A 110 -8.86 -30.40 52.99
C ASP A 110 -8.86 -30.17 54.50
N THR A 111 -9.84 -30.76 55.20
CA THR A 111 -9.65 -32.03 55.92
C THR A 111 -10.99 -32.65 56.39
N HIS A 112 -11.32 -33.83 55.86
CA HIS A 112 -11.83 -35.07 56.52
C HIS A 112 -13.17 -34.96 57.32
N GLY A 113 -14.21 -35.78 57.11
CA GLY A 113 -14.21 -37.23 56.94
C GLY A 113 -14.07 -37.92 58.31
N VAL A 114 -15.10 -38.65 58.76
CA VAL A 114 -15.18 -39.53 59.96
C VAL A 114 -15.36 -38.74 61.29
N ASP A 115 -16.35 -38.95 62.17
CA ASP A 115 -17.29 -40.02 62.51
C ASP A 115 -18.68 -39.42 62.84
#